data_AF-A0A1F5AYP8-F1
#
_entry.id   AF-A0A1F5AYP8-F1
#
_cell.length_a   1.000
_cell.length_b   1.000
_cell.length_c   1.000
_cell.angle_alpha   90.00
_cell.angle_beta   90.00
_cell.angle_gamma   90.00
#
_symmetry.space_group_name_H-M   'P 1'
#
loop_
_entity.id
_entity.type
_entity.pdbx_description
1 polymer ?
#
loop_
_entity_poly.entity_id
_entity_poly.type
_entity_poly.pdbx_seq_one_letter_code
_entity_poly.pdbx_strand_id
1 'polypeptide(L)'
;MTATIVAEMIPDDEIVTITENAVATEGVAGYMRTGERFRAADLMKMMLIVSSNDAAVAFEDHVKEKGDDLIVRMNEKARELGMNETHFENPSGLDHNGHYSTAFDLSLLASYSLRHEKIWEALLKKADTVYAVGENTPHHLFSNNPIVQKKISGVKGSKTGFTEQAGESMITAMDDGVVIVVLGSKNRAQDTNRLIGEVRNK
;
A
#
# COMPACT_ATOMS: atom_id res chain seq x y z
N MET A 1 -5.66 -2.22 -1.03
CA MET A 1 -7.03 -1.97 -0.51
C MET A 1 -6.98 -1.15 0.77
N THR A 2 -6.18 -1.55 1.77
CA THR A 2 -5.96 -0.84 3.05
C THR A 2 -5.86 0.68 2.92
N ALA A 3 -4.95 1.18 2.07
CA ALA A 3 -4.77 2.62 1.87
C ALA A 3 -6.04 3.34 1.39
N THR A 4 -6.83 2.71 0.54
CA THR A 4 -8.10 3.26 0.04
C THR A 4 -9.13 3.36 1.16
N ILE A 5 -9.32 2.28 1.93
CA ILE A 5 -10.28 2.26 3.05
C ILE A 5 -9.89 3.28 4.12
N VAL A 6 -8.62 3.30 4.52
CA VAL A 6 -8.11 4.27 5.51
C VAL A 6 -8.28 5.70 5.00
N ALA A 7 -8.01 5.98 3.71
CA ALA A 7 -8.19 7.31 3.14
C ALA A 7 -9.66 7.77 3.09
N GLU A 8 -10.62 6.83 3.10
CA GLU A 8 -12.06 7.11 3.14
C GLU A 8 -12.59 7.26 4.58
N MET A 9 -12.02 6.54 5.54
CA MET A 9 -12.57 6.40 6.90
C MET A 9 -11.84 7.20 7.97
N ILE A 10 -10.53 7.39 7.84
CA ILE A 10 -9.67 7.93 8.91
C ILE A 10 -9.18 9.32 8.50
N PRO A 11 -9.52 10.38 9.27
CA PRO A 11 -8.97 11.72 9.05
C PRO A 11 -7.44 11.72 9.14
N ASP A 12 -6.79 12.51 8.29
CA ASP A 12 -5.33 12.54 8.17
C ASP A 12 -4.59 12.93 9.45
N ASP A 13 -5.23 13.77 10.28
CA ASP A 13 -4.70 14.27 11.54
C ASP A 13 -5.04 13.39 12.75
N GLU A 14 -5.88 12.37 12.56
CA GLU A 14 -6.25 11.41 13.58
C GLU A 14 -5.02 10.62 14.04
N ILE A 15 -4.95 10.37 15.35
CA ILE A 15 -3.81 9.73 15.98
C ILE A 15 -4.05 8.23 16.06
N VAL A 16 -3.18 7.46 15.43
CA VAL A 16 -3.13 5.99 15.50
C VAL A 16 -2.00 5.59 16.44
N THR A 17 -2.31 4.70 17.39
CA THR A 17 -1.33 4.17 18.35
C THR A 17 -0.81 2.83 17.87
N ILE A 18 0.52 2.66 17.89
CA ILE A 18 1.16 1.40 17.51
C ILE A 18 0.99 0.40 18.65
N THR A 19 0.32 -0.71 18.36
CA THR A 19 0.05 -1.79 19.31
C THR A 19 1.20 -2.80 19.36
N GLU A 20 1.19 -3.66 20.37
CA GLU A 20 2.11 -4.81 20.41
C GLU A 20 1.85 -5.79 19.26
N ASN A 21 0.58 -5.97 18.86
CA ASN A 21 0.18 -6.80 17.73
C ASN A 21 0.76 -6.30 16.41
N ALA A 22 0.71 -4.99 16.16
CA ALA A 22 1.31 -4.36 14.99
C ALA A 22 2.82 -4.61 14.92
N VAL A 23 3.55 -4.43 16.03
CA VAL A 23 5.01 -4.64 16.08
C VAL A 23 5.38 -6.13 15.95
N ALA A 24 4.54 -7.04 16.44
CA ALA A 24 4.76 -8.48 16.34
C ALA A 24 4.54 -9.05 14.92
N THR A 25 4.01 -8.24 13.99
CA THR A 25 3.74 -8.66 12.61
C THR A 25 5.04 -8.95 11.86
N GLU A 26 5.07 -10.09 11.16
CA GLU A 26 6.24 -10.51 10.39
C GLU A 26 6.46 -9.71 9.10
N GLY A 27 7.63 -9.90 8.48
CA GLY A 27 7.97 -9.31 7.20
C GLY A 27 8.56 -7.91 7.29
N VAL A 28 8.14 -7.01 6.40
CA VAL A 28 8.73 -5.68 6.29
C VAL A 28 8.23 -4.78 7.42
N ALA A 29 9.12 -4.42 8.34
CA ALA A 29 8.81 -3.53 9.45
C ALA A 29 9.10 -2.06 9.10
N GLY A 30 8.26 -1.16 9.60
CA GLY A 30 8.51 0.28 9.65
C GLY A 30 9.41 0.69 10.82
N TYR A 31 9.87 -0.28 11.62
CA TYR A 31 10.72 -0.11 12.81
C TYR A 31 10.07 0.76 13.90
N MET A 32 8.74 0.69 14.00
CA MET A 32 7.98 1.36 15.05
C MET A 32 8.07 0.59 16.37
N ARG A 33 7.82 1.30 17.47
CA ARG A 33 7.77 0.75 18.84
C ARG A 33 6.35 0.80 19.37
N THR A 34 5.97 -0.21 20.15
CA THR A 34 4.70 -0.23 20.86
C THR A 34 4.52 1.05 21.68
N GLY A 35 3.36 1.68 21.56
CA GLY A 35 3.02 2.93 22.22
C GLY A 35 3.45 4.20 21.47
N GLU A 36 4.25 4.11 20.40
CA GLU A 36 4.43 5.24 19.49
C GLU A 36 3.07 5.63 18.89
N ARG A 37 2.90 6.92 18.61
CA ARG A 37 1.66 7.48 18.08
C ARG A 37 1.97 8.27 16.82
N PHE A 38 1.22 8.04 15.76
CA PHE A 38 1.41 8.74 14.49
C PHE A 38 0.11 9.37 14.03
N ARG A 39 0.21 10.49 13.31
CA ARG A 39 -0.93 10.95 12.50
C ARG A 39 -1.19 9.93 11.39
N ALA A 40 -2.46 9.66 11.08
CA ALA A 40 -2.84 8.69 10.05
C ALA A 40 -2.15 8.96 8.70
N ALA A 41 -1.98 10.24 8.33
CA ALA A 41 -1.24 10.61 7.11
C ALA A 41 0.24 10.18 7.12
N ASP A 42 0.90 10.22 8.28
CA ASP A 42 2.31 9.81 8.38
C ASP A 42 2.43 8.29 8.42
N LEU A 43 1.54 7.61 9.13
CA LEU A 43 1.48 6.14 9.13
C LEU A 43 1.15 5.59 7.74
N MET A 44 0.29 6.27 6.98
CA MET A 44 0.00 5.98 5.57
C MET A 44 1.26 6.05 4.69
N LYS A 45 2.12 7.06 4.89
CA LYS A 45 3.39 7.16 4.17
C LYS A 45 4.31 5.99 4.50
N MET A 46 4.40 5.58 5.77
CA MET A 46 5.20 4.41 6.17
C MET A 46 4.69 3.15 5.46
N MET A 47 3.39 2.88 5.53
CA MET A 47 2.76 1.74 4.86
C MET A 47 3.04 1.73 3.34
N LEU A 48 2.96 2.88 2.68
CA LEU A 48 3.09 2.96 1.21
C LEU A 48 4.54 2.99 0.71
N ILE A 49 5.40 3.79 1.33
CA ILE A 49 6.77 4.04 0.85
C ILE A 49 7.68 2.85 1.12
N VAL A 50 7.62 2.31 2.35
CA VAL A 50 8.48 1.19 2.77
C VAL A 50 7.74 -0.14 2.84
N SER A 51 6.46 -0.19 2.47
CA SER A 51 5.64 -1.42 2.55
C SER A 51 5.52 -1.98 3.97
N SER A 52 5.43 -1.10 4.96
CA SER A 52 5.43 -1.45 6.38
C SER A 52 4.16 -2.24 6.76
N ASN A 53 4.35 -3.49 7.18
CA ASN A 53 3.28 -4.40 7.60
C ASN A 53 2.71 -4.01 8.97
N ASP A 54 3.60 -3.57 9.88
CA ASP A 54 3.24 -3.00 11.17
C ASP A 54 2.32 -1.79 11.04
N ALA A 55 2.51 -0.91 10.05
CA ALA A 55 1.58 0.19 9.80
C ALA A 55 0.21 -0.30 9.31
N ALA A 56 0.18 -1.34 8.47
CA ALA A 56 -1.07 -1.91 7.98
C ALA A 56 -1.88 -2.56 9.12
N VAL A 57 -1.22 -3.31 10.01
CA VAL A 57 -1.86 -3.92 11.18
C VAL A 57 -2.23 -2.88 12.24
N ALA A 58 -1.44 -1.82 12.42
CA ALA A 58 -1.82 -0.72 13.31
C ALA A 58 -3.12 -0.02 12.84
N PHE A 59 -3.34 0.12 11.53
CA PHE A 59 -4.63 0.61 11.02
C PHE A 59 -5.78 -0.38 11.30
N GLU A 60 -5.54 -1.68 11.15
CA GLU A 60 -6.53 -2.72 11.48
C GLU A 60 -6.93 -2.66 12.96
N ASP A 61 -5.95 -2.64 13.86
CA ASP A 61 -6.17 -2.56 15.31
C ASP A 61 -6.93 -1.28 15.68
N HIS A 62 -6.57 -0.15 15.08
CA HIS A 62 -7.24 1.13 15.32
C HIS A 62 -8.70 1.15 14.85
N VAL A 63 -8.98 0.55 13.69
CA VAL A 63 -10.36 0.37 13.20
C VAL A 63 -11.15 -0.55 14.14
N LYS A 64 -10.52 -1.62 14.64
CA LYS A 64 -11.11 -2.56 15.60
C LYS A 64 -11.42 -1.93 16.95
N GLU A 65 -10.53 -1.08 17.48
CA GLU A 65 -10.77 -0.32 18.71
C GLU A 65 -11.99 0.61 18.60
N LYS A 66 -12.29 1.08 17.39
CA LYS A 66 -13.49 1.87 17.09
C LYS A 66 -14.76 1.03 16.85
N GLY A 67 -14.67 -0.30 17.00
CA GLY A 67 -15.80 -1.21 16.87
C GLY A 67 -16.17 -1.56 15.42
N ASP A 68 -15.23 -1.41 14.48
CA ASP A 68 -15.41 -1.79 13.07
C ASP A 68 -14.35 -2.83 12.66
N ASP A 69 -14.42 -3.37 11.45
CA ASP A 69 -13.51 -4.41 10.96
C ASP A 69 -12.94 -4.04 9.60
N LEU A 70 -11.62 -3.79 9.56
CA LEU A 70 -10.94 -3.35 8.34
C LEU A 70 -11.03 -4.40 7.22
N ILE A 71 -10.95 -5.69 7.54
CA ILE A 71 -10.97 -6.77 6.55
C ILE A 71 -12.37 -6.91 5.95
N VAL A 72 -13.41 -6.76 6.78
CA VAL A 72 -14.80 -6.67 6.29
C VAL A 72 -14.94 -5.50 5.33
N ARG A 73 -14.47 -4.30 5.70
CA ARG A 73 -14.51 -3.10 4.83
C ARG A 73 -13.75 -3.28 3.53
N MET A 74 -12.58 -3.93 3.58
CA MET A 74 -11.79 -4.24 2.39
C MET A 74 -12.56 -5.14 1.41
N ASN A 75 -13.25 -6.17 1.91
CA ASN A 75 -14.04 -7.07 1.09
C ASN A 75 -15.36 -6.45 0.61
N GLU A 76 -16.02 -5.62 1.42
CA GLU A 76 -17.18 -4.82 1.00
C GLU A 76 -16.80 -3.92 -0.19
N LYS A 77 -15.68 -3.20 -0.06
CA LYS A 77 -15.16 -2.36 -1.15
C LYS A 77 -14.80 -3.18 -2.38
N ALA A 78 -14.19 -4.36 -2.23
CA ALA A 78 -13.90 -5.24 -3.36
C ALA A 78 -15.18 -5.54 -4.18
N ARG A 79 -16.29 -5.87 -3.49
CA ARG A 79 -17.59 -6.10 -4.14
C ARG A 79 -18.15 -4.84 -4.79
N GLU A 80 -18.07 -3.69 -4.12
CA GLU A 80 -18.51 -2.39 -4.67
C GLU A 80 -17.78 -2.04 -5.98
N LEU A 81 -16.50 -2.38 -6.08
CA LEU A 81 -15.68 -2.13 -7.26
C LEU A 81 -15.82 -3.20 -8.35
N GLY A 82 -16.59 -4.26 -8.10
CA GLY A 82 -16.73 -5.39 -9.03
C GLY A 82 -15.51 -6.29 -9.10
N MET A 83 -14.67 -6.30 -8.07
CA MET A 83 -13.51 -7.19 -7.93
C MET A 83 -13.97 -8.61 -7.54
N ASN A 84 -14.59 -9.31 -8.48
CA ASN A 84 -15.29 -10.57 -8.23
C ASN A 84 -14.37 -11.76 -7.99
N GLU A 85 -13.08 -11.64 -8.30
CA GLU A 85 -12.05 -12.67 -8.10
C GLU A 85 -11.01 -12.20 -7.08
N THR A 86 -11.48 -11.52 -6.03
CA THR A 86 -10.65 -10.99 -4.95
C THR A 86 -11.23 -11.31 -3.58
N HIS A 87 -10.38 -11.73 -2.65
CA HIS A 87 -10.69 -11.86 -1.24
C HIS A 87 -9.49 -11.42 -0.40
N PHE A 88 -9.74 -10.56 0.59
CA PHE A 88 -8.71 -10.09 1.52
C PHE A 88 -8.88 -10.77 2.88
N GLU A 89 -7.79 -11.29 3.42
CA GLU A 89 -7.74 -11.91 4.75
C GLU A 89 -6.93 -11.09 5.77
N ASN A 90 -6.12 -10.14 5.28
CA ASN A 90 -5.23 -9.33 6.12
C ASN A 90 -4.94 -7.98 5.42
N PRO A 91 -4.43 -6.96 6.13
CA PRO A 91 -4.25 -5.63 5.56
C PRO A 91 -2.91 -5.44 4.86
N SER A 92 -1.96 -6.38 5.01
CA SER A 92 -0.56 -6.24 4.57
C SER A 92 -0.26 -6.95 3.24
N GLY A 93 -1.03 -7.98 2.88
CA GLY A 93 -0.77 -8.86 1.75
C GLY A 93 0.21 -9.99 2.06
N LEU A 94 0.46 -10.29 3.34
CA LEU A 94 1.17 -11.50 3.75
C LEU A 94 0.38 -12.75 3.31
N ASP A 95 1.12 -13.84 3.05
CA ASP A 95 0.52 -15.09 2.61
C ASP A 95 -0.48 -15.61 3.64
N HIS A 96 -1.73 -15.81 3.21
CA HIS A 96 -2.77 -16.39 4.03
C HIS A 96 -3.71 -17.21 3.14
N ASN A 97 -4.20 -18.34 3.65
CA ASN A 97 -5.20 -19.14 2.93
C ASN A 97 -6.44 -18.29 2.70
N GLY A 98 -6.89 -18.19 1.45
CA GLY A 98 -8.04 -17.35 1.09
C GLY A 98 -7.68 -15.91 0.69
N HIS A 99 -6.43 -15.46 0.85
CA HIS A 99 -6.01 -14.14 0.37
C HIS A 99 -5.61 -14.20 -1.11
N TYR A 100 -6.38 -13.60 -2.00
CA TYR A 100 -6.11 -13.61 -3.44
C TYR A 100 -6.73 -12.44 -4.19
N SER A 101 -6.24 -12.20 -5.41
CA SER A 101 -6.80 -11.23 -6.36
C SER A 101 -6.34 -11.57 -7.78
N THR A 102 -6.88 -10.89 -8.79
CA THR A 102 -6.42 -10.96 -10.18
C THR A 102 -5.81 -9.64 -10.65
N ALA A 103 -5.04 -9.68 -11.73
CA ALA A 103 -4.48 -8.45 -12.32
C ALA A 103 -5.58 -7.47 -12.77
N PHE A 104 -6.71 -8.00 -13.26
CA PHE A 104 -7.86 -7.20 -13.65
C PHE A 104 -8.51 -6.52 -12.44
N ASP A 105 -8.80 -7.26 -11.38
CA ASP A 105 -9.41 -6.70 -10.17
C ASP A 105 -8.53 -5.63 -9.52
N LEU A 106 -7.22 -5.89 -9.42
CA LEU A 106 -6.27 -4.90 -8.90
C LEU A 106 -6.19 -3.65 -9.79
N SER A 107 -6.42 -3.79 -11.10
CA SER A 107 -6.50 -2.63 -12.01
C SER A 107 -7.74 -1.77 -11.71
N LEU A 108 -8.86 -2.38 -11.32
CA LEU A 108 -10.07 -1.65 -10.90
C LEU A 108 -9.80 -0.90 -9.59
N LEU A 109 -9.21 -1.56 -8.60
CA LEU A 109 -8.81 -0.94 -7.34
C LEU A 109 -7.85 0.24 -7.55
N ALA A 110 -6.81 0.03 -8.36
CA ALA A 110 -5.83 1.06 -8.65
C ALA A 110 -6.46 2.24 -9.40
N SER A 111 -7.31 1.98 -10.39
CA SER A 111 -8.04 3.03 -11.12
C SER A 111 -8.95 3.82 -10.18
N TYR A 112 -9.68 3.15 -9.31
CA TYR A 112 -10.54 3.77 -8.29
C TYR A 112 -9.73 4.63 -7.32
N SER A 113 -8.57 4.14 -6.88
CA SER A 113 -7.74 4.84 -5.89
C SER A 113 -7.03 6.08 -6.45
N LEU A 114 -7.00 6.29 -7.77
CA LEU A 114 -6.42 7.49 -8.39
C LEU A 114 -7.06 8.81 -7.93
N ARG A 115 -8.30 8.76 -7.42
CA ARG A 115 -8.95 9.94 -6.82
C ARG A 115 -8.39 10.34 -5.45
N HIS A 116 -7.63 9.46 -4.80
CA HIS A 116 -6.96 9.73 -3.54
C HIS A 116 -5.51 10.10 -3.82
N GLU A 117 -5.28 11.34 -4.27
CA GLU A 117 -3.97 11.81 -4.76
C GLU A 117 -2.82 11.52 -3.77
N LYS A 118 -3.06 11.72 -2.47
CA LYS A 118 -2.10 11.44 -1.40
C LYS A 118 -1.50 10.03 -1.41
N ILE A 119 -2.26 9.01 -1.84
CA ILE A 119 -1.77 7.63 -1.94
C ILE A 119 -0.69 7.55 -3.01
N TRP A 120 -0.98 8.08 -4.20
CA TRP A 120 -0.07 7.98 -5.34
C TRP A 120 1.13 8.92 -5.21
N GLU A 121 0.95 10.09 -4.59
CA GLU A 121 2.05 10.98 -4.22
C GLU A 121 3.05 10.28 -3.28
N ALA A 122 2.56 9.59 -2.23
CA ALA A 122 3.43 8.80 -1.36
C ALA A 122 4.14 7.68 -2.13
N LEU A 123 3.44 6.98 -3.02
CA LEU A 123 4.00 5.92 -3.87
C LEU A 123 4.98 6.41 -4.94
N LEU A 124 5.12 7.72 -5.14
CA LEU A 124 6.13 8.32 -6.03
C LEU A 124 7.38 8.78 -5.26
N LYS A 125 7.33 8.83 -3.92
CA LYS A 125 8.46 9.30 -3.12
C LYS A 125 9.57 8.26 -3.05
N LYS A 126 10.80 8.71 -3.36
CA LYS A 126 12.01 7.91 -3.13
C LYS A 126 12.38 7.82 -1.66
N ALA A 127 12.12 8.90 -0.93
CA ALA A 127 12.38 8.99 0.49
C ALA A 127 11.42 9.99 1.12
N ASP A 128 11.19 9.83 2.41
CA ASP A 128 10.49 10.80 3.25
C ASP A 128 10.99 10.68 4.69
N THR A 129 10.54 11.56 5.58
CA THR A 129 10.81 11.45 7.01
C THR A 129 9.56 11.81 7.78
N VAL A 130 9.23 10.97 8.77
CA VAL A 130 8.07 11.15 9.64
C VAL A 130 8.51 11.11 11.10
N TYR A 131 7.64 11.61 11.98
CA TYR A 131 7.92 11.71 13.42
C TYR A 131 6.73 11.18 14.20
N ALA A 132 7.00 10.41 15.26
CA ALA A 132 5.97 10.08 16.22
C ALA A 132 5.54 11.36 16.99
N VAL A 133 4.28 11.40 17.38
CA VAL A 133 3.64 12.56 18.00
C VAL A 133 4.24 12.81 19.39
N GLY A 134 4.93 13.94 19.51
CA GLY A 134 5.64 14.33 20.73
C GLY A 134 7.07 13.80 20.81
N GLU A 135 7.58 13.16 19.75
CA GLU A 135 8.96 12.73 19.65
C GLU A 135 9.73 13.55 18.61
N ASN A 136 11.03 13.74 18.85
CA ASN A 136 11.95 14.40 17.92
C ASN A 136 12.83 13.41 17.15
N THR A 137 12.71 12.11 17.43
CA THR A 137 13.46 11.06 16.73
C THR A 137 12.80 10.81 15.38
N PRO A 138 13.53 10.96 14.25
CA PRO A 138 12.97 10.75 12.93
C PRO A 138 12.85 9.26 12.58
N HIS A 139 11.80 8.93 11.84
CA HIS A 139 11.66 7.69 11.10
C HIS A 139 11.93 7.97 9.62
N HIS A 140 13.06 7.50 9.11
CA HIS A 140 13.47 7.71 7.73
C HIS A 140 12.89 6.63 6.81
N LEU A 141 12.18 7.06 5.78
CA LEU A 141 11.52 6.17 4.83
C LEU A 141 12.31 6.19 3.53
N PHE A 142 12.66 5.01 3.01
CA PHE A 142 13.37 4.86 1.75
C PHE A 142 12.68 3.82 0.89
N SER A 143 12.14 4.24 -0.26
CA SER A 143 11.48 3.32 -1.18
C SER A 143 12.51 2.42 -1.87
N ASN A 144 12.27 1.12 -1.84
CA ASN A 144 13.02 0.15 -2.64
C ASN A 144 12.36 -0.11 -4.01
N ASN A 145 11.32 0.63 -4.38
CA ASN A 145 10.60 0.41 -5.63
C ASN A 145 11.48 0.78 -6.84
N PRO A 146 11.80 -0.16 -7.74
CA PRO A 146 12.72 0.07 -8.86
C PRO A 146 12.19 1.09 -9.89
N ILE A 147 10.87 1.20 -10.06
CA ILE A 147 10.24 2.17 -10.96
C ILE A 147 10.42 3.59 -10.40
N VAL A 148 10.14 3.76 -9.11
CA VAL A 148 10.31 5.03 -8.38
C VAL A 148 11.78 5.45 -8.38
N GLN A 149 12.70 4.49 -8.15
CA GLN A 149 14.13 4.77 -8.14
C GLN A 149 14.68 5.21 -9.50
N LYS A 150 14.11 4.75 -10.62
CA LYS A 150 14.53 5.17 -11.96
C LYS A 150 13.98 6.53 -12.39
N LYS A 151 13.04 7.15 -11.65
CA LYS A 151 12.37 8.41 -12.01
C LYS A 151 11.83 8.39 -13.44
N ILE A 152 11.10 7.32 -13.76
CA ILE A 152 10.55 7.14 -15.10
C ILE A 152 9.50 8.24 -15.33
N SER A 153 9.75 9.13 -16.30
CA SER A 153 8.85 10.25 -16.65
C SER A 153 7.42 9.75 -16.89
N GLY A 154 6.36 10.44 -16.45
CA GLY A 154 4.98 10.02 -16.69
C GLY A 154 4.44 8.94 -15.75
N VAL A 155 5.24 8.45 -14.80
CA VAL A 155 4.77 7.56 -13.72
C VAL A 155 4.25 8.42 -12.57
N LYS A 156 2.98 8.21 -12.19
CA LYS A 156 2.31 8.87 -11.07
C LYS A 156 2.65 8.24 -9.72
N GLY A 157 2.97 6.95 -9.71
CA GLY A 157 3.36 6.20 -8.51
C GLY A 157 3.37 4.70 -8.76
N SER A 158 4.04 3.94 -7.88
CA SER A 158 4.14 2.49 -8.03
C SER A 158 4.25 1.79 -6.68
N LYS A 159 3.58 0.63 -6.54
CA LYS A 159 3.66 -0.24 -5.35
C LYS A 159 4.16 -1.62 -5.73
N THR A 160 5.17 -2.11 -5.01
CA THR A 160 5.69 -3.48 -5.11
C THR A 160 4.98 -4.43 -4.13
N GLY A 161 5.00 -5.73 -4.42
CA GLY A 161 4.61 -6.79 -3.49
C GLY A 161 5.42 -8.05 -3.74
N PHE A 162 5.80 -8.76 -2.69
CA PHE A 162 6.52 -10.04 -2.79
C PHE A 162 6.21 -10.90 -1.57
N THR A 163 5.88 -12.15 -1.82
CA THR A 163 5.90 -13.25 -0.86
C THR A 163 6.46 -14.48 -1.57
N GLU A 164 6.79 -15.52 -0.82
CA GLU A 164 7.29 -16.77 -1.43
C GLU A 164 6.24 -17.41 -2.35
N GLN A 165 4.95 -17.33 -1.99
CA GLN A 165 3.87 -17.92 -2.79
C GLN A 165 3.41 -17.01 -3.93
N ALA A 166 3.37 -15.69 -3.74
CA ALA A 166 2.86 -14.75 -4.74
C ALA A 166 3.89 -14.37 -5.81
N GLY A 167 5.19 -14.52 -5.52
CA GLY A 167 6.27 -14.07 -6.38
C GLY A 167 6.32 -12.54 -6.54
N GLU A 168 7.05 -12.05 -7.56
CA GLU A 168 7.18 -10.60 -7.73
C GLU A 168 5.94 -9.96 -8.36
N SER A 169 5.31 -9.04 -7.63
CA SER A 169 4.15 -8.28 -8.08
C SER A 169 4.41 -6.77 -8.05
N MET A 170 3.72 -6.03 -8.92
CA MET A 170 3.80 -4.57 -9.01
C MET A 170 2.54 -3.97 -9.62
N ILE A 171 2.09 -2.85 -9.05
CA ILE A 171 1.07 -1.97 -9.63
C ILE A 171 1.73 -0.62 -9.90
N THR A 172 1.55 -0.08 -11.10
CA THR A 172 2.07 1.24 -11.50
C THR A 172 0.97 2.06 -12.14
N ALA A 173 0.80 3.30 -11.71
CA ALA A 173 -0.08 4.25 -12.34
C ALA A 173 0.71 5.27 -13.15
N MET A 174 0.16 5.64 -14.30
CA MET A 174 0.67 6.66 -15.21
C MET A 174 -0.11 7.97 -15.04
N ASP A 175 0.49 9.09 -15.43
CA ASP A 175 -0.12 10.43 -15.30
C ASP A 175 -1.37 10.61 -16.18
N ASP A 176 -1.47 9.85 -17.28
CA ASP A 176 -2.62 9.83 -18.19
C ASP A 176 -3.77 8.92 -17.72
N GLY A 177 -3.64 8.34 -16.52
CA GLY A 177 -4.65 7.46 -15.92
C GLY A 177 -4.52 5.98 -16.29
N VAL A 178 -3.54 5.59 -17.10
CA VAL A 178 -3.28 4.18 -17.39
C VAL A 178 -2.72 3.48 -16.13
N VAL A 179 -3.26 2.30 -15.83
CA VAL A 179 -2.77 1.43 -14.75
C VAL A 179 -2.15 0.17 -15.36
N ILE A 180 -0.97 -0.19 -14.85
CA ILE A 180 -0.23 -1.40 -15.23
C ILE A 180 -0.14 -2.30 -13.99
N VAL A 181 -0.59 -3.55 -14.13
CA VAL A 181 -0.52 -4.57 -13.08
C VAL A 181 0.28 -5.77 -13.59
N VAL A 182 1.29 -6.18 -12.82
CA VAL A 182 2.11 -7.36 -13.06
C VAL A 182 2.07 -8.22 -11.81
N LEU A 183 1.72 -9.50 -11.94
CA LEU A 183 1.66 -10.47 -10.85
C LEU A 183 2.54 -11.69 -11.15
N GLY A 184 3.15 -12.29 -10.13
CA GLY A 184 3.91 -13.54 -10.26
C GLY A 184 5.07 -13.49 -11.25
N SER A 185 5.67 -12.32 -11.47
CA SER A 185 6.78 -12.15 -12.41
C SER A 185 8.09 -12.70 -11.84
N LYS A 186 9.00 -13.10 -12.74
CA LYS A 186 10.40 -13.40 -12.40
C LYS A 186 11.27 -12.13 -12.35
N ASN A 187 10.80 -11.04 -12.96
CA ASN A 187 11.46 -9.74 -12.99
C ASN A 187 10.41 -8.63 -13.21
N ARG A 188 9.69 -8.26 -12.15
CA ARG A 188 8.58 -7.30 -12.24
C ARG A 188 9.03 -5.95 -12.82
N ALA A 189 10.28 -5.57 -12.53
CA ALA A 189 10.85 -4.30 -12.96
C ALA A 189 11.05 -4.26 -14.47
N GLN A 190 11.60 -5.32 -15.06
CA GLN A 190 11.77 -5.42 -16.51
C GLN A 190 10.41 -5.45 -17.22
N ASP A 191 9.49 -6.29 -16.74
CA ASP A 191 8.17 -6.47 -17.37
C ASP A 191 7.37 -5.16 -17.34
N THR A 192 7.33 -4.49 -16.19
CA THR A 192 6.63 -3.20 -16.08
C THR A 192 7.28 -2.12 -16.95
N ASN A 193 8.61 -2.06 -17.03
CA ASN A 193 9.29 -1.10 -17.92
C ASN A 193 8.95 -1.32 -19.39
N ARG A 194 8.84 -2.59 -19.81
CA ARG A 194 8.41 -2.93 -21.16
C ARG A 194 6.98 -2.46 -21.41
N LEU A 195 6.05 -2.76 -20.49
CA LEU A 195 4.65 -2.36 -20.61
C LEU A 195 4.48 -0.83 -20.64
N ILE A 196 5.24 -0.10 -19.82
CA ILE A 196 5.28 1.38 -19.88
C ILE A 196 5.69 1.85 -21.29
N GLY A 197 6.70 1.22 -21.89
CA GLY A 197 7.13 1.53 -23.25
C GLY A 197 6.04 1.24 -24.30
N GLU A 198 5.34 0.11 -24.18
CA GLU A 198 4.24 -0.26 -25.08
C GLU A 198 3.05 0.71 -24.97
N VAL A 199 2.72 1.19 -23.77
CA VAL A 199 1.64 2.18 -23.55
C VAL A 199 1.96 3.51 -24.21
N ARG A 200 3.20 3.99 -24.12
CA ARG A 200 3.62 5.30 -24.66
C ARG A 200 3.72 5.37 -26.18
N ASN A 201 3.86 4.23 -26.84
CA ASN A 201 4.02 4.15 -28.28
C ASN A 201 2.67 4.01 -29.02
N LYS A 202 1.54 4.10 -28.30
CA LYS A 202 0.18 4.17 -28.85
C LYS A 202 -0.24 5.63 -28.99
#